data_AF-A0AAP0C5Z4-F1
#
_entry.id   AF-A0AAP0C5Z4-F1
#
_cell.length_a   1.000
_cell.length_b   1.000
_cell.length_c   1.000
_cell.angle_alpha   90.00
_cell.angle_beta   90.00
_cell.angle_gamma   90.00
#
_symmetry.space_group_name_H-M   'P 1'
#
loop_
_entity.id
_entity.type
_entity.pdbx_description
1 polymer ?
#
loop_
_entity_poly.entity_id
_entity_poly.type
_entity_poly.pdbx_seq_one_letter_code
_entity_poly.pdbx_strand_id
1 'polypeptide(L)'
;MGTSVRNKTSALSPKIHKSERVESIFDKLLMGVDKLIVVAALITTATFAAGFTVPGGFDSSNGSNQGTPFLLKKAAFQAFVVTNAIAFSCACLVLFEYVTLLMFPGQYKASLDKQESIDFGIYLMYSGTGVALMAMLIAFVTGVYVVLTPTHGLAVAVCVVSLSCAFYKDIIFEVVVYLPLILFRYKDTLMNFLMRPFELVRGV
;
A
#
# COMPACT_ATOMS: atom_id res chain seq x y z
N MET A 1 36.87 -15.57 46.71
CA MET A 1 35.48 -15.06 46.61
C MET A 1 35.25 -13.98 45.53
N GLY A 2 36.26 -13.19 45.09
CA GLY A 2 36.06 -12.01 44.22
C GLY A 2 35.99 -12.21 42.69
N THR A 3 36.27 -13.41 42.18
CA THR A 3 36.30 -13.69 40.72
C THR A 3 34.92 -13.95 40.11
N SER A 4 33.98 -14.51 40.89
CA SER A 4 32.62 -14.82 40.43
C SER A 4 31.75 -13.57 40.20
N VAL A 5 31.89 -12.56 41.08
CA VAL A 5 31.15 -11.28 40.98
C VAL A 5 31.60 -10.47 39.78
N ARG A 6 32.92 -10.45 39.50
CA ARG A 6 33.52 -9.70 38.38
C ARG A 6 33.16 -10.28 37.01
N ASN A 7 33.04 -11.61 36.91
CA ASN A 7 32.66 -12.29 35.67
C ASN A 7 31.17 -12.05 35.31
N LYS A 8 30.28 -12.01 36.32
CA LYS A 8 28.88 -11.62 36.14
C LYS A 8 28.71 -10.16 35.68
N THR A 9 29.49 -9.23 36.22
CA THR A 9 29.42 -7.80 35.84
C THR A 9 29.94 -7.57 34.41
N SER A 10 31.00 -8.27 34.00
CA SER A 10 31.53 -8.19 32.62
C SER A 10 30.57 -8.77 31.57
N ALA A 11 29.82 -9.83 31.90
CA ALA A 11 28.88 -10.46 30.97
C ALA A 11 27.49 -9.77 30.94
N LEU A 12 27.14 -9.00 31.98
CA LEU A 12 25.87 -8.30 32.10
C LEU A 12 25.83 -7.02 31.25
N SER A 13 26.91 -6.24 31.22
CA SER A 13 27.03 -5.01 30.44
C SER A 13 26.67 -5.16 28.94
N PRO A 14 27.23 -6.15 28.20
CA PRO A 14 26.89 -6.34 26.78
C PRO A 14 25.45 -6.81 26.54
N LYS A 15 24.84 -7.54 27.48
CA LYS A 15 23.44 -7.98 27.37
C LYS A 15 22.47 -6.81 27.55
N ILE A 16 22.73 -5.93 28.51
CA ILE A 16 21.93 -4.72 28.75
C ILE A 16 21.98 -3.82 27.51
N HIS A 17 23.18 -3.55 26.98
CA HIS A 17 23.34 -2.72 25.78
C HIS A 17 22.61 -3.29 24.55
N LYS A 18 22.61 -4.61 24.37
CA LYS A 18 21.87 -5.26 23.28
C LYS A 18 20.34 -5.10 23.46
N SER A 19 19.84 -5.31 24.67
CA SER A 19 18.41 -5.16 25.00
C SER A 19 17.92 -3.72 24.77
N GLU A 20 18.69 -2.73 25.19
CA GLU A 20 18.36 -1.31 25.02
C GLU A 20 18.31 -0.90 23.53
N ARG A 21 19.23 -1.46 22.72
CA ARG A 21 19.23 -1.25 21.27
C ARG A 21 17.95 -1.77 20.62
N VAL A 22 17.55 -3.01 20.95
CA VAL A 22 16.33 -3.65 20.41
C VAL A 22 15.10 -2.85 20.80
N GLU A 23 15.01 -2.38 22.04
CA GLU A 23 13.93 -1.51 22.50
C GLU A 23 13.84 -0.25 21.65
N SER A 24 14.97 0.46 21.46
CA SER A 24 14.97 1.70 20.67
C SER A 24 14.58 1.48 19.19
N ILE A 25 14.92 0.32 18.61
CA ILE A 25 14.53 -0.01 17.24
C ILE A 25 13.02 -0.29 17.18
N PHE A 26 12.51 -1.05 18.15
CA PHE A 26 11.08 -1.34 18.26
C PHE A 26 10.25 -0.06 18.42
N ASP A 27 10.68 0.87 19.28
CA ASP A 27 10.01 2.16 19.48
C ASP A 27 10.02 3.01 18.19
N LYS A 28 11.14 3.02 17.46
CA LYS A 28 11.23 3.69 16.15
C LYS A 28 10.28 3.08 15.13
N LEU A 29 10.11 1.77 15.17
CA LEU A 29 9.20 1.03 14.32
C LEU A 29 7.75 1.42 14.60
N LEU A 30 7.36 1.34 15.88
CA LEU A 30 6.02 1.68 16.36
C LEU A 30 5.65 3.09 15.94
N MET A 31 6.54 4.06 16.16
CA MET A 31 6.32 5.45 15.72
C MET A 31 6.00 5.60 14.22
N GLY A 32 6.57 4.74 13.36
CA GLY A 32 6.29 4.72 11.93
C GLY A 32 4.93 4.07 11.63
N VAL A 33 4.70 2.90 12.20
CA VAL A 33 3.50 2.08 11.96
C VAL A 33 2.24 2.69 12.58
N ASP A 34 2.35 3.39 13.72
CA ASP A 34 1.25 4.11 14.38
C ASP A 34 0.60 5.15 13.47
N LYS A 35 1.33 5.72 12.52
CA LYS A 35 0.74 6.64 11.54
C LYS A 35 -0.06 5.90 10.49
N LEU A 36 0.43 4.74 10.06
CA LEU A 36 -0.25 3.88 9.08
C LEU A 36 -1.55 3.33 9.66
N ILE A 37 -1.60 3.03 10.96
CA ILE A 37 -2.81 2.47 11.58
C ILE A 37 -3.99 3.46 11.53
N VAL A 38 -3.70 4.75 11.71
CA VAL A 38 -4.72 5.80 11.60
C VAL A 38 -5.27 5.86 10.18
N VAL A 39 -4.39 5.76 9.18
CA VAL A 39 -4.79 5.72 7.77
C VAL A 39 -5.59 4.45 7.46
N ALA A 40 -5.13 3.28 7.90
CA ALA A 40 -5.83 2.01 7.70
C ALA A 40 -7.22 2.03 8.35
N ALA A 41 -7.34 2.51 9.59
CA ALA A 41 -8.64 2.66 10.27
C ALA A 41 -9.58 3.60 9.52
N LEU A 42 -9.06 4.71 8.98
CA LEU A 42 -9.84 5.62 8.13
C LEU A 42 -10.34 4.93 6.86
N ILE A 43 -9.49 4.14 6.18
CA ILE A 43 -9.88 3.38 4.99
C ILE A 43 -10.95 2.35 5.35
N THR A 44 -10.74 1.55 6.40
CA THR A 44 -11.69 0.55 6.89
C THR A 44 -13.05 1.17 7.17
N THR A 45 -13.10 2.29 7.89
CA THR A 45 -14.37 2.96 8.24
C THR A 45 -15.06 3.55 7.01
N ALA A 46 -14.33 4.21 6.12
CA ALA A 46 -14.89 4.78 4.90
C ALA A 46 -15.43 3.71 3.95
N THR A 47 -14.68 2.63 3.74
CA THR A 47 -15.07 1.52 2.85
C THR A 47 -16.21 0.69 3.45
N PHE A 48 -16.25 0.53 4.78
CA PHE A 48 -17.39 -0.04 5.49
C PHE A 48 -18.66 0.77 5.26
N ALA A 49 -18.61 2.09 5.48
CA ALA A 49 -19.74 2.98 5.25
C ALA A 49 -20.21 2.94 3.78
N ALA A 50 -19.26 2.96 2.84
CA ALA A 50 -19.52 2.84 1.40
C ALA A 50 -20.17 1.50 1.01
N GLY A 51 -19.82 0.40 1.69
CA GLY A 51 -20.40 -0.92 1.44
C GLY A 51 -21.88 -1.04 1.81
N PHE A 52 -22.32 -0.33 2.86
CA PHE A 52 -23.72 -0.32 3.29
C PHE A 52 -24.57 0.77 2.62
N THR A 53 -23.93 1.73 1.95
CA THR A 53 -24.63 2.79 1.22
C THR A 53 -24.74 2.39 -0.25
N VAL A 54 -25.78 1.61 -0.60
CA VAL A 54 -26.06 1.23 -2.00
C VAL A 54 -26.78 2.37 -2.72
N PRO A 55 -26.13 3.08 -3.66
CA PRO A 55 -26.83 4.06 -4.49
C PRO A 55 -27.77 3.36 -5.48
N GLY A 56 -28.95 3.96 -5.73
CA GLY A 56 -29.83 3.58 -6.85
C GLY A 56 -31.01 2.67 -6.53
N GLY A 57 -31.15 2.19 -5.28
CA GLY A 57 -32.28 1.35 -4.89
C GLY A 57 -32.34 0.00 -5.60
N PHE A 58 -33.38 -0.77 -5.31
CA PHE A 58 -33.61 -2.09 -5.91
C PHE A 58 -34.49 -1.99 -7.15
N ASP A 59 -34.21 -2.81 -8.15
CA ASP A 59 -35.06 -2.96 -9.33
C ASP A 59 -36.46 -3.40 -8.90
N SER A 60 -37.45 -2.54 -9.13
CA SER A 60 -38.85 -2.73 -8.79
C SER A 60 -39.69 -3.20 -9.99
N SER A 61 -39.04 -3.50 -11.13
CA SER A 61 -39.73 -4.10 -12.27
C SER A 61 -40.17 -5.54 -11.95
N ASN A 62 -41.43 -5.87 -12.27
CA ASN A 62 -41.98 -7.21 -12.08
C ASN A 62 -41.34 -8.18 -13.09
N GLY A 63 -40.25 -8.84 -12.68
CA GLY A 63 -39.50 -9.80 -13.49
C GLY A 63 -38.41 -10.51 -12.66
N SER A 64 -37.63 -11.42 -13.26
CA SER A 64 -36.63 -12.25 -12.56
C SER A 64 -35.48 -11.50 -11.86
N ASN A 65 -35.42 -10.17 -12.01
CA ASN A 65 -34.40 -9.30 -11.42
C ASN A 65 -34.94 -8.47 -10.24
N GLN A 66 -36.20 -8.65 -9.86
CA GLN A 66 -36.85 -7.93 -8.76
C GLN A 66 -36.06 -8.10 -7.46
N GLY A 67 -35.65 -7.00 -6.83
CA GLY A 67 -34.81 -7.03 -5.63
C GLY A 67 -33.29 -7.02 -5.85
N THR A 68 -32.82 -6.93 -7.10
CA THR A 68 -31.38 -6.71 -7.41
C THR A 68 -31.09 -5.20 -7.45
N PRO A 69 -29.94 -4.69 -6.94
CA PRO A 69 -29.60 -3.28 -7.06
C PRO A 69 -29.63 -2.85 -8.53
N PHE A 70 -30.35 -1.76 -8.85
CA PHE A 70 -30.54 -1.29 -10.23
C PHE A 70 -29.22 -1.08 -10.98
N LEU A 71 -28.18 -0.70 -10.24
CA LEU A 71 -26.85 -0.43 -10.75
C LEU A 71 -25.96 -1.68 -10.87
N LEU A 72 -26.38 -2.85 -10.38
CA LEU A 72 -25.58 -4.08 -10.42
C LEU A 72 -25.24 -4.55 -11.85
N LYS A 73 -26.08 -4.18 -12.83
CA LYS A 73 -25.84 -4.45 -14.26
C LYS A 73 -24.79 -3.53 -14.89
N LYS A 74 -24.34 -2.47 -14.20
CA LYS A 74 -23.32 -1.55 -14.68
C LYS A 74 -21.94 -2.03 -14.23
N ALA A 75 -21.04 -2.23 -15.19
CA ALA A 75 -19.64 -2.61 -14.93
C ALA A 75 -18.95 -1.69 -13.91
N ALA A 76 -19.24 -0.39 -13.94
CA ALA A 76 -18.68 0.57 -12.99
C ALA A 76 -19.13 0.32 -11.53
N PHE A 77 -20.36 -0.17 -11.30
CA PHE A 77 -20.81 -0.51 -9.95
C PHE A 77 -20.21 -1.83 -9.46
N GLN A 78 -20.04 -2.82 -10.36
CA GLN A 78 -19.31 -4.04 -10.01
C GLN A 78 -17.85 -3.74 -9.66
N ALA A 79 -17.20 -2.87 -10.43
CA ALA A 79 -15.86 -2.39 -10.11
C ALA A 79 -15.81 -1.66 -8.76
N PHE A 80 -16.79 -0.79 -8.47
CA PHE A 80 -16.93 -0.14 -7.16
C PHE A 80 -16.98 -1.15 -6.01
N VAL A 81 -17.88 -2.14 -6.08
CA VAL A 81 -18.05 -3.13 -5.01
C VAL A 81 -16.77 -3.95 -4.79
N VAL A 82 -16.15 -4.44 -5.88
CA VAL A 82 -14.93 -5.25 -5.79
C VAL A 82 -13.77 -4.45 -5.23
N THR A 83 -13.54 -3.24 -5.75
CA THR A 83 -12.42 -2.40 -5.31
C THR A 83 -12.61 -1.88 -3.88
N ASN A 84 -13.86 -1.57 -3.48
CA ASN A 84 -14.19 -1.21 -2.11
C ASN A 84 -13.94 -2.39 -1.13
N ALA A 85 -14.27 -3.62 -1.54
CA ALA A 85 -14.00 -4.81 -0.74
C ALA A 85 -12.49 -5.09 -0.61
N ILE A 86 -11.72 -4.97 -1.69
CA ILE A 86 -10.25 -5.10 -1.65
C ILE A 86 -9.65 -4.06 -0.69
N ALA A 87 -10.07 -2.81 -0.79
CA ALA A 87 -9.61 -1.75 0.09
C ALA A 87 -9.90 -2.05 1.57
N PHE A 88 -11.13 -2.47 1.88
CA PHE A 88 -11.53 -2.86 3.24
C PHE A 88 -10.72 -4.05 3.76
N SER A 89 -10.57 -5.11 2.97
CA SER A 89 -9.83 -6.32 3.37
C SER A 89 -8.36 -6.04 3.60
N CYS A 90 -7.69 -5.31 2.70
CA CYS A 90 -6.28 -4.94 2.88
C CYS A 90 -6.09 -4.07 4.12
N ALA A 91 -6.95 -3.08 4.36
CA ALA A 91 -6.87 -2.25 5.57
C ALA A 91 -7.09 -3.06 6.85
N CYS A 92 -8.05 -3.99 6.87
CA CYS A 92 -8.28 -4.89 8.00
C CYS A 92 -7.10 -5.83 8.27
N LEU A 93 -6.40 -6.33 7.24
CA LEU A 93 -5.19 -7.13 7.43
C LEU A 93 -4.06 -6.32 8.08
N VAL A 94 -3.90 -5.04 7.71
CA VAL A 94 -2.94 -4.14 8.35
C VAL A 94 -3.31 -3.89 9.82
N LEU A 95 -4.60 -3.66 10.11
CA LEU A 95 -5.08 -3.50 11.48
C LEU A 95 -4.82 -4.75 12.32
N PHE A 96 -5.06 -5.93 11.76
CA PHE A 96 -4.84 -7.21 12.43
C PHE A 96 -3.35 -7.43 12.74
N GLU A 97 -2.47 -7.20 11.76
CA GLU A 97 -1.02 -7.33 11.94
C GLU A 97 -0.49 -6.39 13.04
N TYR A 98 -1.00 -5.16 13.10
CA TYR A 98 -0.65 -4.22 14.16
C TYR A 98 -1.09 -4.70 15.54
N VAL A 99 -2.30 -5.25 15.66
CA VAL A 99 -2.77 -5.84 16.93
C VAL A 99 -1.90 -7.03 17.32
N THR A 100 -1.48 -7.87 16.37
CA THR A 100 -0.55 -8.97 16.62
C THR A 100 0.81 -8.47 17.15
N LEU A 101 1.33 -7.38 16.58
CA LEU A 101 2.55 -6.72 17.05
C LEU A 101 2.42 -6.23 18.50
N LEU A 102 1.29 -5.62 18.86
CA LEU A 102 1.01 -5.14 20.23
C LEU A 102 0.76 -6.26 21.23
N MET A 103 0.13 -7.36 20.81
CA MET A 103 -0.18 -8.52 21.67
C MET A 103 1.06 -9.35 21.99
N PHE A 104 2.00 -9.46 21.05
CA PHE A 104 3.19 -10.30 21.18
C PHE A 104 4.51 -9.52 20.99
N PRO A 105 4.76 -8.44 21.75
CA PRO A 105 5.94 -7.60 21.57
C PRO A 105 7.24 -8.36 21.86
N GLY A 106 7.20 -9.36 22.75
CA GLY A 106 8.35 -10.21 23.04
C GLY A 106 8.80 -11.07 21.86
N GLN A 107 7.86 -11.60 21.06
CA GLN A 107 8.19 -12.37 19.86
C GLN A 107 8.74 -11.46 18.76
N TYR A 108 8.20 -10.25 18.66
CA TYR A 108 8.70 -9.24 17.74
C TYR A 108 10.11 -8.78 18.12
N LYS A 109 10.36 -8.44 19.40
CA LYS A 109 11.70 -8.09 19.89
C LYS A 109 12.71 -9.24 19.73
N ALA A 110 12.30 -10.48 19.93
CA ALA A 110 13.14 -11.65 19.66
C ALA A 110 13.46 -11.82 18.16
N SER A 111 12.53 -11.44 17.28
CA SER A 111 12.75 -11.43 15.83
C SER A 111 13.63 -10.26 15.39
N LEU A 112 13.63 -9.12 16.11
CA LEU A 112 14.58 -8.00 15.90
C LEU A 112 15.99 -8.43 16.24
N ASP A 113 16.14 -9.18 17.33
CA ASP A 113 17.43 -9.71 17.77
C ASP A 113 18.05 -10.68 16.75
N LYS A 114 17.21 -11.35 15.96
CA LYS A 114 17.60 -12.31 14.92
C LYS A 114 17.61 -11.72 13.50
N GLN A 115 17.10 -10.50 13.27
CA GLN A 115 17.05 -9.83 11.97
C GLN A 115 16.37 -10.65 10.84
N GLU A 116 15.56 -11.67 11.14
CA GLU A 116 15.15 -12.67 10.11
C GLU A 116 13.68 -12.58 9.66
N SER A 117 12.83 -11.69 10.20
CA SER A 117 11.40 -11.69 9.83
C SER A 117 10.67 -10.34 9.93
N ILE A 118 11.35 -9.31 10.40
CA ILE A 118 10.70 -8.04 10.71
C ILE A 118 10.55 -7.15 9.50
N ASP A 119 11.50 -7.22 8.59
CA ASP A 119 11.42 -6.50 7.32
C ASP A 119 10.17 -6.95 6.54
N PHE A 120 9.80 -8.24 6.63
CA PHE A 120 8.63 -8.78 5.94
C PHE A 120 7.30 -8.27 6.54
N GLY A 121 7.13 -8.35 7.86
CA GLY A 121 5.90 -7.89 8.52
C GLY A 121 5.66 -6.40 8.33
N ILE A 122 6.71 -5.57 8.50
CA ILE A 122 6.63 -4.13 8.26
C ILE A 122 6.33 -3.85 6.79
N TYR A 123 7.05 -4.50 5.87
CA TYR A 123 6.82 -4.33 4.44
C TYR A 123 5.37 -4.64 4.06
N LEU A 124 4.78 -5.69 4.65
CA LEU A 124 3.39 -6.05 4.44
C LEU A 124 2.42 -4.96 4.95
N MET A 125 2.72 -4.31 6.08
CA MET A 125 1.90 -3.21 6.60
C MET A 125 1.96 -1.95 5.71
N TYR A 126 3.16 -1.55 5.27
CA TYR A 126 3.33 -0.40 4.37
C TYR A 126 2.70 -0.67 3.00
N SER A 127 2.99 -1.82 2.39
CA SER A 127 2.44 -2.20 1.08
C SER A 127 0.93 -2.42 1.13
N GLY A 128 0.42 -3.08 2.17
CA GLY A 128 -1.02 -3.32 2.38
C GLY A 128 -1.80 -2.01 2.52
N THR A 129 -1.26 -1.03 3.25
CA THR A 129 -1.87 0.31 3.36
C THR A 129 -1.88 1.03 2.01
N GLY A 130 -0.79 0.93 1.23
CA GLY A 130 -0.70 1.50 -0.11
C GLY A 130 -1.72 0.89 -1.09
N VAL A 131 -1.84 -0.44 -1.10
CA VAL A 131 -2.85 -1.15 -1.91
C VAL A 131 -4.26 -0.74 -1.49
N ALA A 132 -4.52 -0.62 -0.19
CA ALA A 132 -5.82 -0.20 0.33
C ALA A 132 -6.20 1.22 -0.12
N LEU A 133 -5.24 2.17 -0.09
CA LEU A 133 -5.45 3.54 -0.58
C LEU A 133 -5.78 3.57 -2.07
N MET A 134 -5.02 2.84 -2.89
CA MET A 134 -5.26 2.81 -4.34
C MET A 134 -6.61 2.18 -4.68
N ALA A 135 -6.96 1.08 -4.02
CA ALA A 135 -8.25 0.43 -4.20
C ALA A 135 -9.41 1.34 -3.74
N MET A 136 -9.26 2.06 -2.63
CA MET A 136 -10.25 3.03 -2.14
C MET A 136 -10.43 4.20 -3.12
N LEU A 137 -9.36 4.69 -3.75
CA LEU A 137 -9.44 5.73 -4.78
C LEU A 137 -10.21 5.25 -6.02
N ILE A 138 -9.95 4.03 -6.49
CA ILE A 138 -10.69 3.44 -7.62
C ILE A 138 -12.16 3.27 -7.26
N ALA A 139 -12.46 2.81 -6.04
CA ALA A 139 -13.82 2.73 -5.53
C ALA A 139 -14.49 4.10 -5.52
N PHE A 140 -13.82 5.14 -5.01
CA PHE A 140 -14.37 6.49 -5.01
C PHE A 140 -14.71 6.98 -6.43
N VAL A 141 -13.78 6.84 -7.38
CA VAL A 141 -13.96 7.24 -8.78
C VAL A 141 -15.14 6.50 -9.43
N THR A 142 -15.19 5.18 -9.29
CA THR A 142 -16.24 4.35 -9.89
C THR A 142 -17.60 4.57 -9.23
N GLY A 143 -17.64 4.76 -7.90
CA GLY A 143 -18.84 5.11 -7.15
C GLY A 143 -19.42 6.45 -7.59
N VAL A 144 -18.59 7.49 -7.68
CA VAL A 144 -19.01 8.82 -8.19
C VAL A 144 -19.52 8.71 -9.63
N TYR A 145 -18.82 8.00 -10.51
CA TYR A 145 -19.24 7.80 -11.89
C TYR A 145 -20.64 7.18 -11.99
N VAL A 146 -20.91 6.15 -11.18
CA VAL A 146 -22.20 5.47 -11.12
C VAL A 146 -23.31 6.40 -10.61
N VAL A 147 -23.06 7.21 -9.59
CA VAL A 147 -24.04 8.16 -9.05
C VAL A 147 -24.32 9.30 -10.03
N LEU A 148 -23.31 9.79 -10.76
CA LEU A 148 -23.41 10.95 -11.67
C LEU A 148 -23.74 10.56 -13.12
N THR A 149 -24.12 9.32 -13.39
CA THR A 149 -24.44 8.83 -14.76
C THR A 149 -25.36 9.76 -15.59
N PRO A 150 -26.33 10.51 -15.04
CA PRO A 150 -27.15 11.45 -15.83
C PRO A 150 -26.40 12.69 -16.36
N THR A 151 -25.26 13.06 -15.78
CA THR A 151 -24.48 14.26 -16.13
C THR A 151 -23.01 13.92 -16.36
N HIS A 152 -22.67 13.50 -17.59
CA HIS A 152 -21.34 13.01 -17.95
C HIS A 152 -20.18 13.99 -17.67
N GLY A 153 -20.42 15.31 -17.72
CA GLY A 153 -19.37 16.32 -17.51
C GLY A 153 -18.84 16.41 -16.07
N LEU A 154 -19.73 16.31 -15.07
CA LEU A 154 -19.35 16.38 -13.65
C LEU A 154 -18.59 15.13 -13.20
N ALA A 155 -19.00 13.96 -13.67
CA ALA A 155 -18.32 12.70 -13.38
C ALA A 155 -16.87 12.73 -13.88
N VAL A 156 -16.67 13.16 -15.13
CA VAL A 156 -15.33 13.27 -15.74
C VAL A 156 -14.47 14.29 -14.99
N ALA A 157 -15.02 15.46 -14.64
CA ALA A 157 -14.28 16.48 -13.88
C ALA A 157 -13.80 15.95 -12.51
N VAL A 158 -14.67 15.24 -11.77
CA VAL A 158 -14.28 14.67 -10.47
C VAL A 158 -13.23 13.55 -10.65
N CYS A 159 -13.37 12.70 -11.66
CA CYS A 159 -12.37 11.67 -11.96
C CYS A 159 -11.00 12.30 -12.27
N VAL A 160 -10.97 13.37 -13.08
CA VAL A 160 -9.74 14.08 -13.45
C VAL A 160 -9.10 14.72 -12.23
N VAL A 161 -9.86 15.40 -11.36
CA VAL A 161 -9.34 16.01 -10.14
C VAL A 161 -8.80 14.97 -9.16
N SER A 162 -9.53 13.87 -8.95
CA SER A 162 -9.11 12.79 -8.03
C SER A 162 -7.85 12.07 -8.51
N LEU A 163 -7.75 11.77 -9.80
CA LEU A 163 -6.55 11.15 -10.39
C LEU A 163 -5.36 12.12 -10.40
N SER A 164 -5.58 13.40 -10.71
CA SER A 164 -4.50 14.39 -10.74
C SER A 164 -3.83 14.58 -9.37
N CYS A 165 -4.61 14.54 -8.27
CA CYS A 165 -4.06 14.59 -6.92
C CYS A 165 -3.33 13.29 -6.50
N ALA A 166 -3.87 12.13 -6.87
CA ALA A 166 -3.29 10.84 -6.51
C ALA A 166 -1.97 10.57 -7.23
N PHE A 167 -1.90 10.92 -8.52
CA PHE A 167 -0.74 10.64 -9.37
C PHE A 167 0.31 11.76 -9.36
N TYR A 168 0.10 12.89 -8.68
CA TYR A 168 1.08 14.00 -8.69
C TYR A 168 2.46 13.55 -8.17
N LYS A 169 2.53 12.63 -7.19
CA LYS A 169 3.80 12.12 -6.67
C LYS A 169 4.41 11.01 -7.53
N ASP A 170 3.58 10.10 -8.05
CA ASP A 170 4.04 9.02 -8.94
C ASP A 170 4.50 9.55 -10.30
N ILE A 171 3.83 10.57 -10.85
CA ILE A 171 4.24 11.27 -12.08
C ILE A 171 5.56 12.03 -11.87
N ILE A 172 5.73 12.71 -10.74
CA ILE A 172 7.00 13.38 -10.42
C ILE A 172 8.14 12.35 -10.27
N PHE A 173 7.89 11.21 -9.62
CA PHE A 173 8.88 10.16 -9.45
C PHE A 173 9.23 9.45 -10.77
N GLU A 174 8.24 9.09 -11.61
CA GLU A 174 8.48 8.52 -12.94
C GLU A 174 9.21 9.49 -13.88
N VAL A 175 8.80 10.77 -13.94
CA VAL A 175 9.38 11.74 -14.86
C VAL A 175 10.80 12.16 -14.43
N VAL A 176 11.06 12.31 -13.13
CA VAL A 176 12.37 12.76 -12.61
C VAL A 176 13.39 11.61 -12.55
N VAL A 177 12.96 10.37 -12.31
CA VAL A 177 13.88 9.23 -12.11
C VAL A 177 13.85 8.25 -13.29
N TYR A 178 12.68 7.86 -13.79
CA TYR A 178 12.58 6.89 -14.88
C TYR A 178 12.88 7.49 -16.25
N LEU A 179 12.48 8.73 -16.55
CA LEU A 179 12.79 9.36 -17.84
C LEU A 179 14.31 9.48 -18.11
N PRO A 180 15.17 9.97 -17.18
CA PRO A 180 16.61 9.99 -17.41
C PRO A 180 17.22 8.57 -17.43
N LEU A 181 16.70 7.60 -16.66
CA LEU A 181 17.18 6.21 -16.71
C LEU A 181 16.81 5.50 -18.01
N ILE A 182 15.61 5.76 -18.55
CA ILE A 182 15.16 5.23 -19.85
C ILE A 182 15.94 5.89 -20.98
N LEU A 183 16.18 7.20 -20.94
CA LEU A 183 17.03 7.88 -21.92
C LEU A 183 18.50 7.42 -21.84
N PHE A 184 19.04 7.19 -20.64
CA PHE A 184 20.37 6.63 -20.44
C PHE A 184 20.46 5.21 -21.01
N ARG A 185 19.49 4.34 -20.70
CA ARG A 185 19.40 2.96 -21.21
C ARG A 185 19.19 2.92 -22.72
N TYR A 186 18.39 3.83 -23.27
CA TYR A 186 18.13 3.95 -24.70
C TYR A 186 19.36 4.47 -25.44
N LYS A 187 20.09 5.45 -24.88
CA LYS A 187 21.35 5.95 -25.42
C LYS A 187 22.42 4.86 -25.49
N ASP A 188 22.57 4.04 -24.44
CA ASP A 188 23.54 2.95 -24.42
C ASP A 188 23.19 1.85 -25.43
N THR A 189 21.91 1.50 -25.53
CA THR A 189 21.42 0.50 -26.49
C THR A 189 21.53 1.00 -27.94
N LEU A 190 21.24 2.27 -28.19
CA LEU A 190 21.39 2.94 -29.48
C LEU A 190 22.86 3.07 -29.89
N MET A 191 23.76 3.44 -28.96
CA MET A 191 25.21 3.46 -29.21
C MET A 191 25.72 2.05 -29.55
N ASN A 192 25.29 1.03 -28.82
CA ASN A 192 25.68 -0.36 -29.10
C ASN A 192 25.12 -0.90 -30.42
N PHE A 193 23.97 -0.40 -30.88
CA PHE A 193 23.40 -0.77 -32.18
C PHE A 193 24.09 -0.01 -33.34
N LEU A 194 24.38 1.28 -33.16
CA LEU A 194 25.05 2.13 -34.18
C LEU A 194 26.56 1.87 -34.31
N MET A 195 27.26 1.45 -33.25
CA MET A 195 28.71 1.17 -33.28
C MET A 195 29.06 -0.22 -33.83
N ARG A 196 28.14 -1.19 -33.78
CA ARG A 196 28.33 -2.56 -34.30
C ARG A 196 28.80 -2.64 -35.77
N PRO A 197 28.27 -1.86 -36.74
CA PRO A 197 28.74 -1.91 -38.12
C PRO A 197 30.14 -1.31 -38.31
N PHE A 198 30.61 -0.42 -37.43
CA PHE A 198 31.93 0.19 -37.54
C PHE A 198 33.06 -0.74 -37.06
N GLU A 199 32.81 -1.55 -36.02
CA GLU A 199 33.78 -2.55 -35.51
C GLU A 199 33.96 -3.73 -36.48
N LEU A 200 32.93 -4.10 -37.25
CA LEU A 200 33.01 -5.15 -38.28
C LEU A 200 33.85 -4.74 -39.50
N VAL A 201 34.00 -3.43 -39.76
CA VAL A 201 34.83 -2.91 -40.86
C VAL A 201 36.29 -2.69 -40.44
N ARG A 202 36.57 -2.59 -39.13
CA ARG A 202 37.91 -2.34 -38.59
C ARG A 202 38.67 -3.62 -38.16
N GLY A 203 37.99 -4.76 -38.18
CA GLY A 203 38.54 -6.08 -37.84
C GLY A 203 39.00 -6.93 -39.04
N VAL A 204 39.13 -6.33 -40.22
CA VAL A 204 39.76 -6.89 -41.43
C VAL A 204 40.88 -5.95 -41.85
#